data_AF-A0A7C8F6Y9-F1
#
_entry.id   AF-A0A7C8F6Y9-F1
#
_cell.length_a   1.000
_cell.length_b   1.000
_cell.length_c   1.000
_cell.angle_alpha   90.00
_cell.angle_beta   90.00
_cell.angle_gamma   90.00
#
_symmetry.space_group_name_H-M   'P 1'
#
loop_
_entity.id
_entity.type
_entity.pdbx_description
1 polymer ?
#
loop_
_entity_poly.entity_id
_entity_poly.type
_entity_poly.pdbx_seq_one_letter_code
_entity_poly.pdbx_strand_id
1 'polypeptide(L)'
;MSDLHKEINFENDLCAHLSANGWNYAEGDAASYSHGHAVFPADVIAWVQTTQPNVWETLTKNQGSAAEATLLDRIRKQIDDRGTLDVLRFLRGPARLWESLRERSL
;
A
#
# COMPACT_ATOMS: atom_id res chain seq x y z
N MET A 1 3.31 40.32 1.57
CA MET A 1 4.25 39.17 1.58
C MET A 1 3.98 38.37 0.32
N SER A 2 4.97 38.21 -0.55
CA SER A 2 4.79 37.56 -1.86
C SER A 2 4.40 36.09 -1.67
N ASP A 3 3.43 35.64 -2.45
CA ASP A 3 2.87 34.28 -2.42
C ASP A 3 3.93 33.20 -2.72
N LEU A 4 5.00 33.56 -3.43
CA LEU A 4 6.07 32.66 -3.88
C LEU A 4 6.69 31.78 -2.78
N HIS A 5 6.91 32.31 -1.58
CA HIS A 5 7.57 31.59 -0.48
C HIS A 5 6.62 30.77 0.39
N LYS A 6 5.38 30.54 -0.06
CA LYS A 6 4.47 29.62 0.63
C LYS A 6 4.82 28.17 0.33
N GLU A 7 4.66 27.33 1.34
CA GLU A 7 4.90 25.88 1.27
C GLU A 7 4.17 25.22 0.09
N ILE A 8 2.95 25.67 -0.22
CA ILE A 8 2.16 25.13 -1.32
C ILE A 8 2.86 25.20 -2.69
N ASN A 9 3.66 26.24 -2.95
CA ASN A 9 4.39 26.35 -4.21
C ASN A 9 5.57 25.38 -4.25
N PHE A 10 6.24 25.19 -3.11
CA PHE A 10 7.30 24.19 -2.98
C PHE A 10 6.75 22.76 -3.17
N GLU A 11 5.62 22.44 -2.52
CA GLU A 11 4.94 21.14 -2.67
C GLU A 11 4.51 20.89 -4.12
N ASN A 12 3.93 21.89 -4.79
CA ASN A 12 3.53 21.80 -6.19
C ASN A 12 4.72 21.54 -7.12
N ASP A 13 5.81 22.30 -6.97
CA ASP A 13 7.03 22.13 -7.76
C ASP A 13 7.65 20.74 -7.53
N LEU A 14 7.66 20.27 -6.27
CA LEU A 14 8.16 18.95 -5.90
C LEU A 14 7.32 17.83 -6.52
N CYS A 15 5.99 17.89 -6.38
CA CYS A 15 5.07 16.91 -6.96
C CYS A 15 5.18 16.87 -8.49
N ALA A 16 5.24 18.04 -9.15
CA ALA A 16 5.43 18.14 -10.58
C ALA A 16 6.76 17.51 -11.03
N HIS A 17 7.85 17.81 -10.32
CA HIS A 17 9.16 17.25 -10.61
C HIS A 17 9.20 15.72 -10.42
N LEU A 18 8.71 15.21 -9.30
CA LEU A 18 8.71 13.78 -9.01
C LEU A 18 7.82 13.00 -9.99
N SER A 19 6.63 13.54 -10.31
CA SER A 19 5.73 12.95 -11.31
C SER A 19 6.39 12.84 -12.68
N ALA A 20 7.07 13.90 -13.13
CA ALA A 20 7.85 13.89 -14.37
C ALA A 20 9.00 12.86 -14.37
N ASN A 21 9.43 12.39 -13.20
CA ASN A 21 10.49 11.40 -13.02
C ASN A 21 9.97 10.00 -12.62
N GLY A 22 8.71 9.71 -12.88
CA GLY A 22 8.14 8.37 -12.72
C GLY A 22 7.62 8.05 -11.32
N TRP A 23 7.47 9.06 -10.45
CA TRP A 23 6.64 8.89 -9.26
C TRP A 23 5.17 8.91 -9.68
N ASN A 24 4.42 7.87 -9.31
CA ASN A 24 2.98 7.84 -9.55
C ASN A 24 2.29 8.79 -8.56
N TYR A 25 1.82 9.92 -9.09
CA TYR A 25 1.11 10.96 -8.38
C TYR A 25 0.01 11.51 -9.28
N ALA A 26 -1.22 11.61 -8.78
CA ALA A 26 -2.27 12.42 -9.34
C ALA A 26 -2.84 13.39 -8.31
N GLU A 27 -3.25 14.56 -8.78
CA GLU A 27 -3.89 15.57 -7.94
C GLU A 27 -5.19 15.01 -7.33
N GLY A 28 -5.30 15.08 -6.01
CA GLY A 28 -6.45 14.55 -5.27
C GLY A 28 -6.31 13.10 -4.78
N ASP A 29 -5.25 12.38 -5.14
CA ASP A 29 -5.02 10.99 -4.69
C ASP A 29 -5.00 10.85 -3.17
N ALA A 30 -4.59 11.90 -2.45
CA ALA A 30 -4.60 11.95 -1.00
C ALA A 30 -5.95 11.56 -0.37
N ALA A 31 -7.08 11.82 -1.06
CA ALA A 31 -8.41 11.44 -0.60
C ALA A 31 -8.63 9.90 -0.60
N SER A 32 -7.85 9.18 -1.39
CA SER A 32 -7.90 7.71 -1.53
C SER A 32 -6.92 7.00 -0.58
N TYR A 33 -6.13 7.76 0.18
CA TYR A 33 -5.24 7.20 1.19
C TYR A 33 -6.04 6.71 2.42
N SER A 34 -5.86 5.45 2.81
CA SER A 34 -6.47 4.93 4.03
C SER A 34 -5.60 5.29 5.23
N HIS A 35 -6.01 6.29 6.01
CA HIS A 35 -5.34 6.63 7.28
C HIS A 35 -5.33 5.44 8.27
N GLY A 36 -6.41 4.66 8.29
CA GLY A 36 -6.54 3.50 9.19
C GLY A 36 -5.56 2.38 8.86
N HIS A 37 -5.28 2.14 7.58
CA HIS A 37 -4.34 1.10 7.15
C HIS A 37 -2.94 1.62 6.85
N ALA A 38 -2.77 2.95 6.78
CA ALA A 38 -1.54 3.65 6.39
C ALA A 38 -1.01 3.25 5.00
N VAL A 39 -1.91 3.02 4.04
CA VAL A 39 -1.61 2.61 2.66
C VAL A 39 -2.67 3.16 1.70
N PHE A 40 -2.39 3.12 0.40
CA PHE A 40 -3.38 3.28 -0.67
C PHE A 40 -4.00 1.90 -0.99
N PRO A 41 -5.28 1.64 -0.63
CA PRO A 41 -5.85 0.31 -0.76
C PRO A 41 -5.85 -0.22 -2.19
N ALA A 42 -6.28 0.60 -3.15
CA ALA A 42 -6.37 0.22 -4.56
C ALA A 42 -5.01 -0.24 -5.10
N ASP A 43 -3.94 0.49 -4.80
CA ASP A 43 -2.58 0.17 -5.22
C ASP A 43 -2.10 -1.16 -4.63
N VAL A 44 -2.38 -1.39 -3.36
CA VAL A 44 -2.02 -2.65 -2.68
C VAL A 44 -2.74 -3.83 -3.33
N ILE A 45 -4.04 -3.71 -3.60
CA ILE A 45 -4.82 -4.78 -4.24
C ILE A 45 -4.30 -5.04 -5.66
N ALA A 46 -4.15 -3.97 -6.47
CA ALA A 46 -3.63 -4.09 -7.83
C ALA A 46 -2.22 -4.71 -7.86
N TRP A 47 -1.37 -4.34 -6.91
CA TRP A 47 -0.03 -4.91 -6.76
C TRP A 47 -0.07 -6.40 -6.40
N VAL A 48 -0.91 -6.83 -5.46
CA VAL A 48 -1.05 -8.25 -5.11
C VAL A 48 -1.62 -9.05 -6.26
N GLN A 49 -2.63 -8.54 -6.96
CA GLN A 49 -3.21 -9.17 -8.14
C GLN A 49 -2.18 -9.36 -9.25
N THR A 50 -1.33 -8.36 -9.47
CA THR A 50 -0.30 -8.38 -10.52
C THR A 50 0.87 -9.30 -10.15
N THR A 51 1.32 -9.27 -8.90
CA THR A 51 2.53 -10.00 -8.48
C THR A 51 2.27 -11.42 -7.99
N GLN A 52 1.09 -11.68 -7.43
CA GLN A 52 0.73 -12.93 -6.76
C GLN A 52 -0.72 -13.36 -7.09
N PRO A 53 -1.07 -13.56 -8.37
CA PRO A 53 -2.46 -13.82 -8.79
C PRO A 53 -3.05 -15.09 -8.16
N ASN A 54 -2.30 -16.17 -8.04
CA ASN A 54 -2.78 -17.43 -7.44
C ASN A 54 -3.11 -17.27 -5.94
N VAL A 55 -2.35 -16.43 -5.24
CA VAL A 55 -2.59 -16.09 -3.84
C VAL A 55 -3.88 -15.28 -3.73
N TRP A 56 -4.05 -14.29 -4.59
CA TRP A 56 -5.25 -13.47 -4.63
C TRP A 56 -6.50 -14.31 -4.91
N GLU A 57 -6.43 -15.23 -5.88
CA GLU A 57 -7.53 -16.14 -6.21
C GLU A 57 -7.90 -17.03 -5.01
N THR A 58 -6.91 -17.60 -4.33
CA THR A 58 -7.12 -18.42 -3.13
C THR A 58 -7.76 -17.62 -2.00
N LEU A 59 -7.28 -16.39 -1.76
CA LEU A 59 -7.84 -15.50 -0.75
C LEU A 59 -9.29 -15.13 -1.06
N THR A 60 -9.57 -14.78 -2.32
CA THR A 60 -10.91 -14.43 -2.80
C THR A 60 -11.86 -15.62 -2.72
N LYS A 61 -11.40 -16.83 -3.03
CA LYS A 61 -12.20 -18.05 -2.90
C LYS A 61 -12.60 -18.33 -1.45
N ASN A 62 -11.71 -18.06 -0.49
CA ASN A 62 -11.94 -18.35 0.92
C ASN A 62 -12.76 -17.26 1.63
N GLN A 63 -12.51 -15.98 1.31
CA GLN A 63 -13.08 -14.84 2.02
C GLN A 63 -14.15 -14.07 1.22
N GLY A 64 -14.32 -14.37 -0.07
CA GLY A 64 -15.31 -13.71 -0.93
C GLY A 64 -15.14 -12.19 -0.94
N SER A 65 -16.23 -11.47 -0.66
CA SER A 65 -16.26 -10.01 -0.59
C SER A 65 -15.39 -9.41 0.53
N ALA A 66 -14.98 -10.20 1.52
CA ALA A 66 -14.11 -9.75 2.61
C ALA A 66 -12.61 -9.86 2.28
N ALA A 67 -12.24 -10.34 1.09
CA ALA A 67 -10.85 -10.58 0.72
C ALA A 67 -9.96 -9.33 0.81
N GLU A 68 -10.43 -8.20 0.28
CA GLU A 68 -9.71 -6.92 0.31
C GLU A 68 -9.49 -6.44 1.75
N ALA A 69 -10.57 -6.34 2.54
CA ALA A 69 -10.49 -5.93 3.94
C ALA A 69 -9.56 -6.83 4.74
N THR A 70 -9.67 -8.16 4.56
CA THR A 70 -8.81 -9.14 5.23
C THR A 70 -7.33 -8.93 4.90
N LEU A 71 -7.00 -8.62 3.64
CA LEU A 71 -5.62 -8.35 3.23
C LEU A 71 -5.10 -7.07 3.88
N LEU A 72 -5.87 -5.98 3.84
CA LEU A 72 -5.48 -4.69 4.40
C LEU A 72 -5.30 -4.76 5.91
N ASP A 73 -6.19 -5.43 6.62
CA ASP A 73 -6.09 -5.62 8.07
C ASP A 73 -4.86 -6.44 8.46
N ARG A 74 -4.52 -7.46 7.66
CA ARG A 74 -3.29 -8.25 7.86
C ARG A 74 -2.04 -7.40 7.63
N ILE A 75 -2.02 -6.56 6.60
CA ILE A 75 -0.90 -5.64 6.34
C ILE A 75 -0.76 -4.67 7.51
N ARG A 76 -1.86 -4.06 7.97
CA ARG A 76 -1.86 -3.17 9.13
C ARG A 76 -1.30 -3.87 10.35
N LYS A 77 -1.77 -5.08 10.66
CA LYS A 77 -1.24 -5.88 11.76
C LYS A 77 0.26 -6.14 11.64
N GLN A 78 0.76 -6.46 10.44
CA GLN A 78 2.20 -6.64 10.24
C GLN A 78 2.97 -5.34 10.45
N ILE A 79 2.42 -4.20 10.02
CA ILE A 79 3.01 -2.88 10.25
C ILE A 79 3.08 -2.57 11.74
N ASP A 80 2.04 -2.90 12.50
CA ASP A 80 2.02 -2.76 13.97
C ASP A 80 3.06 -3.65 14.65
N ASP A 81 3.15 -4.92 14.24
CA ASP A 81 4.00 -5.91 14.90
C ASP A 81 5.49 -5.72 14.58
N ARG A 82 5.83 -5.25 13.36
CA ARG A 82 7.21 -5.25 12.83
C ARG A 82 7.74 -3.87 12.42
N GLY A 83 6.85 -2.89 12.29
CA GLY A 83 7.16 -1.56 11.78
C GLY A 83 7.04 -1.44 10.26
N THR A 84 6.66 -0.24 9.80
CA THR A 84 6.35 0.06 8.39
C THR A 84 7.49 -0.26 7.43
N LEU A 85 8.73 0.14 7.77
CA LEU A 85 9.87 -0.04 6.87
C LEU A 85 10.21 -1.52 6.65
N ASP A 86 10.12 -2.33 7.71
CA ASP A 86 10.39 -3.77 7.61
C ASP A 86 9.35 -4.44 6.70
N VAL A 87 8.06 -4.14 6.91
CA VAL A 87 6.98 -4.68 6.08
C VAL A 87 7.11 -4.24 4.63
N LEU A 88 7.27 -2.95 4.34
CA LEU A 88 7.33 -2.44 2.97
C LEU A 88 8.57 -2.94 2.21
N ARG A 89 9.71 -3.10 2.89
CA ARG A 89 10.95 -3.57 2.27
C ARG A 89 10.89 -5.05 1.89
N PHE A 90 10.20 -5.86 2.69
CA PHE A 90 10.02 -7.28 2.44
C PHE A 90 8.68 -7.65 1.76
N LEU A 91 7.86 -6.64 1.46
CA LEU A 91 6.65 -6.81 0.67
C LEU A 91 6.99 -7.35 -0.75
N ARG A 92 8.19 -7.06 -1.28
CA ARG A 92 8.65 -7.45 -2.63
C ARG A 92 9.00 -8.94 -2.87
N GLY A 93 8.69 -9.86 -1.95
CA GLY A 93 8.79 -11.34 -2.12
C GLY A 93 10.16 -11.98 -1.76
N PRO A 94 10.35 -13.32 -1.80
CA PRO A 94 9.38 -14.42 -1.90
C PRO A 94 9.19 -15.19 -0.56
N ALA A 95 8.09 -15.95 -0.46
CA ALA A 95 7.78 -16.99 0.53
C ALA A 95 7.59 -16.59 2.02
N ARG A 96 8.48 -15.79 2.62
CA ARG A 96 8.50 -15.68 4.10
C ARG A 96 7.31 -14.95 4.72
N LEU A 97 6.80 -13.90 4.08
CA LEU A 97 5.65 -13.18 4.61
C LEU A 97 4.40 -14.08 4.58
N TRP A 98 4.25 -14.87 3.52
CA TRP A 98 3.09 -15.75 3.32
C TRP A 98 3.18 -17.05 4.12
N GLU A 99 4.37 -17.63 4.31
CA GLU A 99 4.60 -18.71 5.29
C GLU A 99 4.29 -18.22 6.71
N SER A 100 4.74 -17.02 7.08
CA SER A 100 4.43 -16.46 8.41
C SER A 100 2.94 -16.16 8.62
N LEU A 101 2.19 -15.89 7.54
CA LEU A 101 0.74 -15.66 7.56
C LEU A 101 -0.06 -16.96 7.47
N ARG A 102 0.49 -18.02 6.87
CA ARG A 102 -0.06 -19.39 6.86
C ARG A 102 0.14 -20.10 8.20
N GLU A 103 1.30 -19.95 8.83
CA GLU A 103 1.68 -20.64 10.07
C GLU A 103 0.98 -20.10 11.32
N ARG A 104 0.41 -18.88 11.29
CA ARG A 104 -0.33 -18.29 12.42
C ARG A 104 -1.86 -18.38 12.30
N SER A 105 -2.36 -19.14 11.31
CA SER A 105 -3.80 -19.38 11.11
C SER A 105 -4.22 -20.83 11.35
N LEU A 106 -3.36 -21.62 12.01
CA LEU A 106 -3.66 -22.86 12.73
C LEU A 106 -3.37 -22.64 14.21
#